data_AF-A0A951JLD5-F1
#
_entry.id   AF-A0A951JLD5-F1
#
_cell.length_a   1.000
_cell.length_b   1.000
_cell.length_c   1.000
_cell.angle_alpha   90.00
_cell.angle_beta   90.00
_cell.angle_gamma   90.00
#
_symmetry.space_group_name_H-M   'P 1'
#
loop_
_entity.id
_entity.type
_entity.pdbx_description
1 polymer ?
#
loop_
_entity_poly.entity_id
_entity_poly.type
_entity_poly.pdbx_seq_one_letter_code
_entity_poly.pdbx_strand_id
1 'polypeptide(L)'
;MRIEVWIGVLGFLGTLLLVLVGLMNFSIFRKQLRAAKEQIETGVRHLEIARQQPDLHLIHRATAETSDHVRLLVERPYLRPYFYDGAQWQSGDAATRDEVQAMAELILNNFASALMHSAAFPQYPVRGIDRIITFHLRNSPALREFLLQHFDRFPFTGLTMLVLNNDAPAGVEADLRGLVEAAGVDEGETARRGELLELYRRSPHRAPIEFTAYSMQKRR
;
A
#
# COMPACT_ATOMS: atom_id res chain seq x y z
N MET A 1 -85.38 -6.21 28.38
CA MET A 1 -84.81 -5.17 27.49
C MET A 1 -83.58 -4.43 28.03
N ARG A 2 -83.43 -4.09 29.33
CA ARG A 2 -82.24 -3.34 29.80
C ARG A 2 -80.94 -4.17 29.88
N ILE A 3 -81.00 -5.44 30.30
CA ILE A 3 -79.80 -6.25 30.56
C ILE A 3 -79.08 -6.71 29.27
N GLU A 4 -79.83 -7.05 28.22
CA GLU A 4 -79.27 -7.47 26.92
C GLU A 4 -78.46 -6.35 26.24
N VAL A 5 -78.92 -5.09 26.38
CA VAL A 5 -78.18 -3.92 25.87
C VAL A 5 -76.86 -3.75 26.62
N TRP A 6 -76.84 -3.94 27.95
CA TRP A 6 -75.62 -3.88 28.75
C TRP A 6 -74.62 -4.99 28.41
N ILE A 7 -75.10 -6.21 28.13
CA ILE A 7 -74.25 -7.33 27.67
C ILE A 7 -73.65 -7.03 26.30
N GLY A 8 -74.42 -6.48 25.37
CA GLY A 8 -73.93 -6.07 24.05
C GLY A 8 -72.87 -4.96 24.13
N VAL A 9 -73.08 -3.95 24.99
CA VAL A 9 -72.11 -2.87 25.22
C VAL A 9 -70.81 -3.38 25.85
N LEU A 10 -70.90 -4.30 26.82
CA LEU A 10 -69.74 -4.93 27.43
C LEU A 10 -68.94 -5.79 26.44
N GLY A 11 -69.61 -6.56 25.59
CA GLY A 11 -68.95 -7.35 24.53
C GLY A 11 -68.22 -6.47 23.51
N PHE A 12 -68.84 -5.35 23.12
CA PHE A 12 -68.23 -4.38 22.21
C PHE A 12 -66.98 -3.73 22.85
N LEU A 13 -67.07 -3.28 24.11
CA LEU A 13 -65.95 -2.72 24.86
C LEU A 13 -64.80 -3.73 25.01
N GLY A 14 -65.10 -5.00 25.30
CA GLY A 14 -64.10 -6.06 25.39
C GLY A 14 -63.37 -6.30 24.07
N THR A 15 -64.12 -6.31 22.96
CA THR A 15 -63.55 -6.50 21.61
C THR A 15 -62.69 -5.29 21.21
N LEU A 16 -63.18 -4.07 21.48
CA LEU A 16 -62.46 -2.83 21.21
C LEU A 16 -61.13 -2.76 21.98
N LEU A 17 -61.14 -3.17 23.26
CA LEU A 17 -59.94 -3.22 24.08
C LEU A 17 -58.91 -4.20 23.52
N LEU A 18 -59.36 -5.37 23.04
CA LEU A 18 -58.49 -6.40 22.48
C LEU A 18 -57.84 -5.93 21.16
N VAL A 19 -58.59 -5.22 20.31
CA VAL A 19 -58.05 -4.59 19.09
C VAL A 19 -57.03 -3.50 19.41
N LEU A 20 -57.30 -2.65 20.41
CA LEU A 20 -56.38 -1.59 20.84
C LEU A 20 -55.07 -2.16 21.39
N VAL A 21 -55.14 -3.20 22.21
CA VAL A 21 -53.95 -3.89 22.74
C VAL A 21 -53.16 -4.55 21.60
N GLY A 22 -53.84 -5.17 20.62
CA GLY A 22 -53.20 -5.73 19.43
C GLY A 22 -52.45 -4.69 18.60
N LEU A 23 -53.07 -3.53 18.34
CA LEU A 23 -52.44 -2.42 17.62
C LEU A 23 -51.24 -1.83 18.39
N MET A 24 -51.36 -1.74 19.72
CA MET A 24 -50.27 -1.26 20.58
C MET A 24 -49.07 -2.22 20.52
N ASN A 25 -49.30 -3.53 20.62
CA ASN A 25 -48.25 -4.55 20.49
C ASN A 25 -47.61 -4.54 19.10
N PHE A 26 -48.39 -4.36 18.04
CA PHE A 26 -47.87 -4.25 16.68
C PHE A 26 -47.01 -2.99 16.48
N SER A 27 -47.39 -1.87 17.10
CA SER A 27 -46.61 -0.62 17.10
C SER A 27 -45.26 -0.80 17.79
N ILE A 28 -45.23 -1.48 18.94
CA ILE A 28 -44.01 -1.81 19.67
C ILE A 28 -43.13 -2.75 18.83
N PHE A 29 -43.71 -3.79 18.24
CA PHE A 29 -43.00 -4.71 17.35
C PHE A 29 -42.35 -3.99 16.16
N ARG A 30 -43.06 -3.05 15.51
CA ARG A 30 -42.47 -2.22 14.43
C ARG A 30 -41.29 -1.38 14.91
N LYS A 31 -41.37 -0.80 16.11
CA LYS A 31 -40.26 -0.04 16.68
C LYS A 31 -39.05 -0.93 16.94
N GLN A 32 -39.27 -2.12 17.49
CA GLN A 32 -38.22 -3.11 17.72
C GLN A 32 -37.59 -3.59 16.40
N LEU A 33 -38.39 -3.81 15.36
CA LEU A 33 -37.89 -4.21 14.04
C LEU A 33 -37.02 -3.12 13.40
N ARG A 34 -37.41 -1.85 13.53
CA ARG A 34 -36.60 -0.72 13.05
C ARG A 34 -35.27 -0.63 13.81
N ALA A 35 -35.30 -0.75 15.13
CA ALA A 35 -34.10 -0.76 15.96
C ALA A 35 -33.16 -1.93 15.61
N ALA A 36 -33.72 -3.13 15.38
CA ALA A 36 -32.95 -4.29 14.94
C ALA A 36 -32.31 -4.08 13.56
N LYS A 37 -33.04 -3.46 12.61
CA LYS A 37 -32.49 -3.11 11.31
C LYS A 37 -31.32 -2.14 11.42
N GLU A 38 -31.46 -1.10 12.24
CA GLU A 38 -30.37 -0.13 12.49
C GLU A 38 -29.15 -0.81 13.13
N GLN A 39 -29.36 -1.69 14.11
CA GLN A 39 -28.28 -2.46 14.75
C GLN A 39 -27.54 -3.37 13.74
N ILE A 40 -28.26 -4.01 12.82
CA ILE A 40 -27.65 -4.85 11.77
C ILE A 40 -26.84 -3.98 10.81
N GLU A 41 -27.37 -2.84 10.35
CA GLU A 41 -26.63 -1.91 9.47
C GLU A 41 -25.37 -1.34 10.14
N THR A 42 -25.43 -1.06 11.45
CA THR A 42 -24.26 -0.64 12.23
C THR A 42 -23.26 -1.78 12.39
N GLY A 43 -23.73 -3.01 12.67
CA GLY A 43 -22.89 -4.20 12.76
C GLY A 43 -22.16 -4.52 11.45
N VAL A 44 -22.83 -4.41 10.31
CA VAL A 44 -22.23 -4.57 8.98
C VAL A 44 -21.15 -3.52 8.74
N ARG A 45 -21.41 -2.24 9.05
CA ARG A 45 -20.40 -1.17 8.94
C ARG A 45 -19.19 -1.43 9.84
N HIS A 46 -19.39 -1.91 11.07
CA HIS A 46 -18.27 -2.27 11.95
C HIS A 46 -17.46 -3.45 11.43
N LEU A 47 -18.11 -4.46 10.84
CA LEU A 47 -17.44 -5.59 10.21
C LEU A 47 -16.65 -5.17 8.97
N GLU A 48 -17.18 -4.26 8.15
CA GLU A 48 -16.43 -3.67 7.02
C GLU A 48 -15.22 -2.87 7.50
N ILE A 49 -15.37 -2.03 8.53
CA ILE A 49 -14.25 -1.28 9.13
C ILE A 49 -13.21 -2.24 9.70
N ALA A 50 -13.62 -3.26 10.46
CA ALA A 50 -12.71 -4.25 11.04
C ALA A 50 -11.98 -5.08 9.96
N ARG A 51 -12.64 -5.37 8.83
CA ARG A 51 -12.01 -6.01 7.68
C ARG A 51 -10.98 -5.10 6.99
N GLN A 52 -11.20 -3.79 6.99
CA GLN A 52 -10.31 -2.81 6.36
C GLN A 52 -9.18 -2.31 7.29
N GLN A 53 -9.31 -2.47 8.60
CA GLN A 53 -8.28 -2.10 9.57
C GLN A 53 -6.89 -2.72 9.31
N PRO A 54 -6.73 -4.02 9.03
CA PRO A 54 -5.42 -4.58 8.70
C PRO A 54 -4.82 -3.92 7.45
N ASP A 55 -5.63 -3.63 6.43
CA ASP A 55 -5.17 -2.96 5.21
C ASP A 55 -4.73 -1.51 5.50
N LEU A 56 -5.49 -0.77 6.32
CA LEU A 56 -5.14 0.60 6.76
C LEU A 56 -3.84 0.64 7.56
N HIS A 57 -3.62 -0.33 8.46
CA HIS A 57 -2.35 -0.43 9.19
C HIS A 57 -1.16 -0.71 8.27
N LEU A 58 -1.33 -1.56 7.25
CA LEU A 58 -0.29 -1.84 6.26
C LEU A 58 0.04 -0.61 5.40
N ILE A 59 -0.96 0.19 5.03
CA ILE A 59 -0.77 1.46 4.29
C ILE A 59 -0.05 2.50 5.14
N HIS A 60 -0.47 2.67 6.39
CA HIS A 60 0.21 3.57 7.33
C HIS A 60 1.65 3.15 7.54
N ARG A 61 1.90 1.84 7.63
CA ARG A 61 3.26 1.29 7.74
C ARG A 61 4.09 1.58 6.50
N ALA A 62 3.58 1.35 5.29
CA ALA A 62 4.30 1.67 4.05
C ALA A 62 4.65 3.16 3.96
N THR A 63 3.75 4.04 4.40
CA THR A 63 3.98 5.50 4.42
C THR A 63 5.03 5.91 5.46
N ALA A 64 4.95 5.33 6.66
CA ALA A 64 5.94 5.54 7.73
C ALA A 64 7.33 5.03 7.32
N GLU A 65 7.42 3.83 6.74
CA GLU A 65 8.68 3.22 6.29
C GLU A 65 9.41 4.09 5.24
N THR A 66 8.68 4.77 4.35
CA THR A 66 9.24 5.75 3.40
C THR A 66 9.58 7.12 4.01
N SER A 67 9.28 7.36 5.29
CA SER A 67 9.57 8.61 5.99
C SER A 67 10.63 8.43 7.09
N ASP A 68 10.70 7.23 7.68
CA ASP A 68 11.57 6.92 8.82
C ASP A 68 13.05 6.98 8.45
N HIS A 69 13.43 6.71 7.20
CA HIS A 69 14.83 6.86 6.79
C HIS A 69 15.28 8.33 6.74
N VAL A 70 14.36 9.26 6.43
CA VAL A 70 14.65 10.70 6.49
C VAL A 70 14.93 11.09 7.94
N ARG A 71 14.17 10.54 8.88
CA ARG A 71 14.41 10.74 10.32
C ARG A 71 15.79 10.22 10.72
N LEU A 72 16.20 9.04 10.25
CA LEU A 72 17.54 8.52 10.53
C LEU A 72 18.66 9.44 10.01
N LEU A 73 18.48 10.07 8.85
CA LEU A 73 19.44 11.04 8.32
C LEU A 73 19.44 12.38 9.07
N VAL A 74 18.34 12.71 9.77
CA VAL A 74 18.29 13.85 10.71
C VAL A 74 19.00 13.49 12.01
N GLU A 75 18.82 12.27 12.53
CA GLU A 75 19.48 11.78 13.74
C GLU A 75 20.98 11.52 13.52
N ARG A 76 21.39 11.21 12.29
CA ARG A 76 22.79 10.97 11.86
C ARG A 76 23.19 11.94 10.74
N PRO A 77 23.34 13.25 11.04
CA PRO A 77 23.56 14.27 10.02
C PRO A 77 24.87 14.09 9.25
N TYR A 78 25.87 13.41 9.82
CA TYR A 78 27.14 13.09 9.18
C TYR A 78 27.00 12.17 7.96
N LEU A 79 25.89 11.41 7.84
CA LEU A 79 25.63 10.56 6.67
C LEU A 79 25.04 11.35 5.50
N ARG A 80 24.34 12.47 5.78
CA ARG A 80 23.58 13.23 4.78
C ARG A 80 24.39 13.64 3.54
N PRO A 81 25.67 14.07 3.64
CA PRO A 81 26.44 14.49 2.47
C PRO A 81 26.59 13.41 1.40
N TYR A 82 26.72 12.15 1.81
CA TYR A 82 26.84 11.01 0.89
C TYR A 82 25.55 10.70 0.15
N PHE A 83 24.40 11.17 0.66
CA PHE A 83 23.10 10.92 0.08
C PHE A 83 22.55 12.09 -0.72
N TYR A 84 22.79 13.34 -0.35
CA TYR A 84 22.14 14.49 -1.02
C TYR A 84 23.09 15.61 -1.45
N ASP A 85 24.34 15.59 -1.01
CA ASP A 85 25.32 16.65 -1.34
C ASP A 85 26.38 16.14 -2.34
N GLY A 86 26.22 14.92 -2.85
CA GLY A 86 27.11 14.32 -3.86
C GLY A 86 28.49 13.93 -3.34
N ALA A 87 28.68 13.87 -2.01
CA ALA A 87 29.95 13.47 -1.42
C ALA A 87 30.24 12.00 -1.76
N GLN A 88 31.44 11.73 -2.27
CA GLN A 88 31.97 10.37 -2.38
C GLN A 88 32.68 10.01 -1.08
N TRP A 89 32.48 8.78 -0.61
CA TRP A 89 33.13 8.31 0.60
C TRP A 89 34.66 8.23 0.42
N GLN A 90 35.39 8.74 1.41
CA GLN A 90 36.86 8.68 1.46
C GLN A 90 37.36 8.05 2.77
N SER A 91 38.58 7.50 2.72
CA SER A 91 39.23 6.97 3.92
C SER A 91 39.54 8.09 4.91
N GLY A 92 39.05 7.97 6.15
CA GLY A 92 39.20 8.99 7.20
C GLY A 92 37.96 9.86 7.41
N ASP A 93 36.91 9.65 6.60
CA ASP A 93 35.60 10.28 6.81
C ASP A 93 34.96 9.87 8.13
N ALA A 94 34.08 10.74 8.65
CA ALA A 94 33.33 10.47 9.88
C ALA A 94 32.35 9.29 9.74
N ALA A 95 31.83 9.05 8.55
CA ALA A 95 31.06 7.86 8.23
C ALA A 95 31.99 6.75 7.73
N THR A 96 31.74 5.52 8.15
CA THR A 96 32.35 4.35 7.50
C THR A 96 31.67 4.04 6.17
N ARG A 97 32.39 3.39 5.24
CA ARG A 97 31.83 2.94 3.96
C ARG A 97 30.62 2.03 4.18
N ASP A 98 30.75 1.12 5.15
CA ASP A 98 29.70 0.15 5.50
C ASP A 98 28.44 0.85 6.03
N GLU A 99 28.57 1.93 6.80
CA GLU A 99 27.42 2.72 7.24
C GLU A 99 26.68 3.38 6.07
N VAL A 100 27.41 3.94 5.11
CA VAL A 100 26.81 4.53 3.91
C VAL A 100 26.08 3.46 3.10
N GLN A 101 26.71 2.29 2.90
CA GLN A 101 26.08 1.18 2.17
C GLN A 101 24.87 0.61 2.91
N ALA A 102 24.95 0.40 4.23
CA ALA A 102 23.85 -0.10 5.03
C ALA A 102 22.67 0.87 5.05
N MET A 103 22.94 2.18 5.07
CA MET A 103 21.88 3.18 4.98
C MET A 103 21.23 3.18 3.59
N ALA A 104 22.00 3.02 2.51
CA ALA A 104 21.45 2.91 1.17
C ALA A 104 20.57 1.66 1.01
N GLU A 105 21.05 0.53 1.54
CA GLU A 105 20.29 -0.72 1.60
C GLU A 105 18.96 -0.54 2.33
N LEU A 106 18.98 0.05 3.53
CA LEU A 106 17.80 0.27 4.35
C LEU A 106 16.75 1.11 3.60
N ILE A 107 17.18 2.22 2.99
CA ILE A 107 16.29 3.11 2.23
C ILE A 107 15.66 2.37 1.04
N LEU A 108 16.46 1.64 0.26
CA LEU A 108 15.96 0.90 -0.92
C LEU A 108 15.04 -0.25 -0.52
N ASN A 109 15.31 -0.94 0.59
CA ASN A 109 14.42 -1.97 1.12
C ASN A 109 13.08 -1.38 1.57
N ASN A 110 13.07 -0.21 2.18
CA ASN A 110 11.83 0.48 2.52
C ASN A 110 11.04 0.90 1.27
N PHE A 111 11.72 1.36 0.21
CA PHE A 111 11.08 1.64 -1.08
C PHE A 111 10.48 0.37 -1.70
N ALA A 112 11.23 -0.73 -1.70
CA ALA A 112 10.75 -2.00 -2.21
C ALA A 112 9.52 -2.49 -1.41
N SER A 113 9.54 -2.40 -0.08
CA SER A 113 8.39 -2.70 0.78
C SER A 113 7.18 -1.87 0.36
N ALA A 114 7.34 -0.54 0.28
CA ALA A 114 6.26 0.37 -0.03
C ALA A 114 5.65 0.14 -1.44
N LEU A 115 6.49 -0.17 -2.43
CA LEU A 115 6.06 -0.53 -3.79
C LEU A 115 5.30 -1.86 -3.81
N MET A 116 5.80 -2.90 -3.13
CA MET A 116 5.10 -4.19 -3.05
C MET A 116 3.73 -4.06 -2.39
N HIS A 117 3.63 -3.29 -1.31
CA HIS A 117 2.34 -3.04 -0.65
C HIS A 117 1.37 -2.28 -1.56
N SER A 118 1.84 -1.21 -2.21
CA SER A 118 1.02 -0.43 -3.14
C SER A 118 0.53 -1.28 -4.33
N ALA A 119 1.40 -2.15 -4.86
CA ALA A 119 1.04 -3.08 -5.94
C ALA A 119 0.08 -4.20 -5.49
N ALA A 120 0.19 -4.68 -4.25
CA ALA A 120 -0.66 -5.73 -3.70
C ALA A 120 -2.08 -5.23 -3.36
N PHE A 121 -2.23 -3.95 -3.03
CA PHE A 121 -3.49 -3.35 -2.58
C PHE A 121 -3.87 -2.11 -3.42
N PRO A 122 -4.11 -2.25 -4.73
CA PRO A 122 -4.37 -1.13 -5.63
C PRO A 122 -5.63 -0.32 -5.26
N GLN A 123 -6.58 -0.92 -4.54
CA GLN A 123 -7.77 -0.25 -4.01
C GLN A 123 -7.45 0.81 -2.94
N TYR A 124 -6.23 0.81 -2.39
CA TYR A 124 -5.77 1.76 -1.39
C TYR A 124 -4.46 2.45 -1.83
N PRO A 125 -4.54 3.37 -2.80
CA PRO A 125 -3.35 4.01 -3.34
C PRO A 125 -2.66 4.86 -2.28
N VAL A 126 -1.41 4.52 -1.98
CA VAL A 126 -0.57 5.38 -1.16
C VAL A 126 -0.09 6.56 -2.01
N ARG A 127 -0.79 7.68 -1.89
CA ARG A 127 -0.53 8.87 -2.72
C ARG A 127 0.88 9.40 -2.45
N GLY A 128 1.64 9.59 -3.53
CA GLY A 128 2.93 10.27 -3.48
C GLY A 128 4.15 9.38 -3.23
N ILE A 129 3.99 8.06 -3.04
CA ILE A 129 5.13 7.12 -2.95
C ILE A 129 6.07 7.32 -4.14
N ASP A 130 5.53 7.28 -5.37
CA ASP A 130 6.34 7.42 -6.58
C ASP A 130 7.15 8.71 -6.58
N ARG A 131 6.56 9.82 -6.12
CA ARG A 131 7.23 11.13 -6.05
C ARG A 131 8.34 11.15 -5.01
N ILE A 132 8.13 10.53 -3.85
CA ILE A 132 9.13 10.42 -2.77
C ILE A 132 10.30 9.55 -3.25
N ILE A 133 10.01 8.36 -3.78
CA ILE A 133 11.03 7.45 -4.31
C ILE A 133 11.82 8.11 -5.44
N THR A 134 11.11 8.75 -6.39
CA THR A 134 11.72 9.51 -7.50
C THR A 134 12.67 10.58 -6.96
N PHE A 135 12.24 11.37 -5.98
CA PHE A 135 13.08 12.40 -5.38
C PHE A 135 14.37 11.79 -4.81
N HIS A 136 14.27 10.74 -4.02
CA HIS A 136 15.44 10.14 -3.40
C HIS A 136 16.40 9.49 -4.40
N LEU A 137 15.89 8.69 -5.34
CA LEU A 137 16.74 8.04 -6.36
C LEU A 137 17.43 9.08 -7.26
N ARG A 138 16.72 10.14 -7.68
CA ARG A 138 17.29 11.16 -8.57
C ARG A 138 18.27 12.11 -7.89
N ASN A 139 18.16 12.30 -6.57
CA ASN A 139 19.05 13.19 -5.83
C ASN A 139 20.14 12.46 -5.04
N SER A 140 20.16 11.12 -5.05
CA SER A 140 21.12 10.34 -4.28
C SER A 140 21.97 9.39 -5.12
N PRO A 141 23.22 9.77 -5.44
CA PRO A 141 24.16 8.89 -6.12
C PRO A 141 24.36 7.56 -5.38
N ALA A 142 24.47 7.59 -4.05
CA ALA A 142 24.63 6.40 -3.23
C ALA A 142 23.48 5.40 -3.40
N LEU A 143 22.22 5.88 -3.45
CA LEU A 143 21.07 4.99 -3.70
C LEU A 143 21.08 4.41 -5.11
N ARG A 144 21.42 5.22 -6.13
CA ARG A 144 21.49 4.73 -7.51
C ARG A 144 22.56 3.68 -7.70
N GLU A 145 23.76 3.95 -7.19
CA GLU A 145 24.89 3.05 -7.26
C GLU A 145 24.56 1.72 -6.57
N PHE A 146 24.01 1.78 -5.36
CA PHE A 146 23.60 0.59 -4.62
C PHE A 146 22.52 -0.19 -5.37
N LEU A 147 21.50 0.49 -5.90
CA LEU A 147 20.42 -0.15 -6.68
C LEU A 147 20.97 -0.92 -7.89
N LEU A 148 21.92 -0.34 -8.61
CA LEU A 148 22.52 -0.99 -9.79
C LEU A 148 23.46 -2.13 -9.41
N GLN A 149 24.28 -1.96 -8.37
CA GLN A 149 25.21 -2.99 -7.90
C GLN A 149 24.52 -4.21 -7.29
N HIS A 150 23.36 -3.99 -6.65
CA HIS A 150 22.62 -5.02 -5.92
C HIS A 150 21.20 -5.22 -6.48
N PHE A 151 21.05 -5.05 -7.79
CA PHE A 151 19.75 -5.12 -8.47
C PHE A 151 19.04 -6.46 -8.27
N ASP A 152 19.81 -7.54 -8.13
CA ASP A 152 19.33 -8.90 -7.85
C ASP A 152 18.51 -9.02 -6.56
N ARG A 153 18.77 -8.16 -5.58
CA ARG A 153 18.03 -8.10 -4.31
C ARG A 153 16.61 -7.55 -4.45
N PHE A 154 16.26 -6.95 -5.58
CA PHE A 154 14.96 -6.32 -5.81
C PHE A 154 14.17 -7.00 -6.93
N PRO A 155 13.84 -8.31 -6.80
CA PRO A 155 13.29 -9.11 -7.89
C PRO A 155 11.91 -8.66 -8.38
N PHE A 156 11.13 -7.99 -7.53
CA PHE A 156 9.77 -7.53 -7.85
C PHE A 156 9.72 -6.05 -8.18
N THR A 157 10.57 -5.25 -7.54
CA THR A 157 10.47 -3.79 -7.52
C THR A 157 11.60 -3.10 -8.26
N GLY A 158 12.67 -3.83 -8.62
CA GLY A 158 13.86 -3.27 -9.27
C GLY A 158 13.52 -2.52 -10.55
N LEU A 159 12.70 -3.11 -11.44
CA LEU A 159 12.29 -2.43 -12.67
C LEU A 159 11.51 -1.14 -12.39
N THR A 160 10.57 -1.16 -11.43
CA THR A 160 9.85 0.05 -11.02
C THR A 160 10.81 1.12 -10.51
N MET A 161 11.79 0.75 -9.67
CA MET A 161 12.79 1.68 -9.16
C MET A 161 13.70 2.24 -10.28
N LEU A 162 14.08 1.45 -11.29
CA LEU A 162 14.81 1.96 -12.46
C LEU A 162 14.00 2.96 -13.27
N VAL A 163 12.69 2.71 -13.43
CA VAL A 163 11.79 3.65 -14.10
C VAL A 163 11.68 4.96 -13.32
N LEU A 164 11.55 4.89 -12.00
CA LEU A 164 11.49 6.08 -11.14
C LEU A 164 12.84 6.82 -11.08
N ASN A 165 13.95 6.09 -11.17
CA ASN A 165 15.31 6.63 -11.20
C ASN A 165 15.58 7.49 -12.46
N ASN A 166 15.03 7.11 -13.60
CA ASN A 166 15.36 7.72 -14.88
C ASN A 166 14.31 8.75 -15.33
N ASP A 167 14.75 9.86 -15.91
CA ASP A 167 13.86 10.88 -16.49
C ASP A 167 13.32 10.48 -17.87
N ALA A 168 14.06 9.65 -18.60
CA ALA A 168 13.76 9.29 -19.99
C ALA A 168 13.78 7.76 -20.19
N PRO A 169 12.95 7.22 -21.10
CA PRO A 169 12.93 5.79 -21.41
C PRO A 169 14.28 5.22 -21.85
N ALA A 170 15.06 6.02 -22.58
CA ALA A 170 16.40 5.63 -23.03
C ALA A 170 17.35 5.33 -21.87
N GLY A 171 17.21 6.04 -20.74
CA GLY A 171 18.00 5.81 -19.53
C GLY A 171 17.65 4.47 -18.87
N VAL A 172 16.35 4.15 -18.76
CA VAL A 172 15.88 2.86 -18.24
C VAL A 172 16.42 1.69 -19.08
N GLU A 173 16.35 1.81 -20.41
CA GLU A 173 16.89 0.78 -21.29
C GLU A 173 18.40 0.64 -21.18
N ALA A 174 19.13 1.75 -21.05
CA ALA A 174 20.58 1.72 -20.88
C ALA A 174 20.97 1.02 -19.57
N ASP A 175 20.32 1.37 -18.46
CA ASP A 175 20.54 0.72 -17.17
C ASP A 175 20.22 -0.78 -17.23
N LEU A 176 19.10 -1.17 -17.84
CA LEU A 176 18.73 -2.58 -18.00
C LEU A 176 19.71 -3.36 -18.87
N ARG A 177 20.21 -2.78 -19.96
CA ARG A 177 21.26 -3.43 -20.79
C ARG A 177 22.55 -3.59 -20.01
N GLY A 178 22.99 -2.54 -19.31
CA GLY A 178 24.16 -2.61 -18.44
C GLY A 178 24.01 -3.68 -17.36
N LEU A 179 22.82 -3.84 -16.79
CA LEU A 179 22.52 -4.90 -15.84
C LEU A 179 22.57 -6.30 -16.48
N VAL A 180 22.05 -6.48 -17.70
CA VAL A 180 22.16 -7.75 -18.43
C VAL A 180 23.63 -8.11 -18.66
N GLU A 181 24.45 -7.15 -19.11
CA GLU A 181 25.88 -7.34 -19.33
C GLU A 181 26.63 -7.65 -18.02
N ALA A 182 26.28 -6.96 -16.93
CA ALA A 182 26.88 -7.14 -15.62
C ALA A 182 26.54 -8.48 -14.93
N ALA A 183 25.52 -9.21 -15.41
CA ALA A 183 25.21 -10.55 -14.89
C ALA A 183 26.31 -11.57 -15.19
N GLY A 184 27.17 -11.29 -16.18
CA GLY A 184 28.34 -12.11 -16.49
C GLY A 184 27.97 -13.53 -16.91
N VAL A 185 28.34 -14.51 -16.09
CA VAL A 185 28.13 -15.95 -16.36
C VAL A 185 26.88 -16.54 -15.70
N ASP A 186 26.12 -15.76 -14.93
CA ASP A 186 24.85 -16.21 -14.36
C ASP A 186 23.76 -16.17 -15.44
N GLU A 187 23.56 -17.31 -16.12
CA GLU A 187 22.56 -17.46 -17.18
C GLU A 187 21.14 -17.18 -16.68
N GLY A 188 20.83 -17.54 -15.43
CA GLY A 188 19.51 -17.33 -14.84
C GLY A 188 19.21 -15.85 -14.62
N GLU A 189 20.18 -15.13 -14.07
CA GLU A 189 20.07 -13.69 -13.85
C GLU A 189 20.12 -12.90 -15.16
N THR A 190 20.93 -13.33 -16.13
CA THR A 190 20.97 -12.79 -17.49
C THR A 190 19.59 -12.90 -18.16
N ALA A 191 19.00 -14.09 -18.15
CA ALA A 191 17.67 -14.34 -18.71
C ALA A 191 16.62 -13.47 -18.01
N ARG A 192 16.61 -13.43 -16.68
CA ARG A 192 15.67 -12.63 -15.89
C ARG A 192 15.76 -11.13 -16.22
N ARG A 193 16.97 -10.57 -16.27
CA ARG A 193 17.19 -9.16 -16.61
C ARG A 193 16.78 -8.88 -18.07
N GLY A 194 17.04 -9.82 -18.98
CA GLY A 194 16.57 -9.75 -20.37
C GLY A 194 15.04 -9.74 -20.48
N GLU A 195 14.34 -10.56 -19.70
CA GLU A 195 12.88 -10.53 -19.63
C GLU A 195 12.34 -9.18 -19.13
N LEU A 196 13.02 -8.55 -18.16
CA LEU A 196 12.63 -7.22 -17.66
C LEU A 196 12.83 -6.13 -18.73
N LEU A 197 13.91 -6.20 -19.51
CA LEU A 197 14.15 -5.31 -20.65
C LEU A 197 13.05 -5.46 -21.70
N GLU A 198 12.69 -6.69 -22.06
CA GLU A 198 11.62 -6.95 -23.02
C GLU A 198 10.24 -6.54 -22.49
N LEU A 199 9.98 -6.75 -21.20
CA LEU A 199 8.78 -6.27 -20.54
C LEU A 199 8.65 -4.75 -20.64
N TYR A 200 9.74 -4.02 -20.37
CA TYR A 200 9.77 -2.57 -20.46
C TYR A 200 9.50 -2.09 -21.90
N ARG A 201 10.19 -2.66 -22.89
CA ARG A 201 10.04 -2.31 -24.31
C ARG A 201 8.62 -2.52 -24.86
N ARG A 202 7.92 -3.56 -24.41
CA ARG A 202 6.53 -3.83 -24.84
C ARG A 202 5.52 -2.91 -24.17
N SER A 203 5.91 -2.19 -23.13
CA SER A 203 4.98 -1.43 -22.28
C SER A 203 5.61 -0.15 -21.71
N PRO A 204 6.22 0.72 -22.53
CA PRO A 204 6.99 1.88 -22.05
C PRO A 204 6.11 2.96 -21.40
N HIS A 205 4.80 2.95 -21.67
CA HIS A 205 3.83 3.91 -21.13
C HIS A 205 3.11 3.43 -19.87
N ARG A 206 3.45 2.25 -19.33
CA ARG A 206 2.87 1.77 -18.08
C ARG A 206 3.24 2.68 -16.92
N ALA A 207 2.34 2.81 -15.96
CA ALA A 207 2.68 3.48 -14.71
C ALA A 207 3.78 2.67 -13.98
N PRO A 208 4.75 3.32 -13.32
CA PRO A 208 5.89 2.61 -12.71
C PRO A 208 5.46 1.46 -11.79
N ILE A 209 4.40 1.66 -10.99
CA ILE A 209 3.88 0.65 -10.06
C ILE A 209 3.34 -0.61 -10.75
N GLU A 210 2.87 -0.50 -12.00
CA GLU A 210 2.31 -1.64 -12.75
C GLU A 210 3.38 -2.69 -13.09
N PHE A 211 4.66 -2.29 -13.18
CA PHE A 211 5.76 -3.23 -13.35
C PHE A 211 5.98 -4.10 -12.10
N THR A 212 5.79 -3.53 -10.90
CA THR A 212 5.82 -4.30 -9.65
C THR A 212 4.65 -5.27 -9.60
N ALA A 213 3.43 -4.80 -9.88
CA ALA A 213 2.25 -5.66 -9.90
C ALA A 213 2.39 -6.83 -10.90
N TYR A 214 2.88 -6.55 -12.10
CA TYR A 214 3.14 -7.58 -13.11
C TYR A 214 4.18 -8.60 -12.64
N SER A 215 5.31 -8.13 -12.08
CA SER A 215 6.38 -9.00 -11.60
C SER A 215 5.92 -9.91 -10.45
N MET A 216 5.07 -9.40 -9.57
CA MET A 216 4.44 -10.19 -8.51
C MET A 216 3.45 -11.23 -9.05
N GLN A 217 2.67 -10.89 -10.07
CA GLN A 217 1.72 -11.82 -10.70
C GLN A 217 2.43 -12.97 -11.43
N LYS A 218 3.51 -12.68 -12.17
CA LYS A 218 4.25 -13.70 -12.93
C LYS A 218 4.90 -14.78 -12.04
N ARG A 219 5.24 -14.46 -10.79
CA ARG A 219 5.90 -15.38 -9.85
C ARG A 219 4.95 -16.14 -8.91
N ARG A 220 3.65 -15.87 -8.97
CA ARG A 220 2.62 -16.65 -8.25
C ARG A 220 2.20 -17.85 -9.08
#